data_AF-A0A9E3K0A7-F1
#
_entry.id   AF-A0A9E3K0A7-F1
#
_cell.length_a   1.000
_cell.length_b   1.000
_cell.length_c   1.000
_cell.angle_alpha   90.00
_cell.angle_beta   90.00
_cell.angle_gamma   90.00
#
_symmetry.space_group_name_H-M   'P 1'
#
loop_
_entity.id
_entity.type
_entity.pdbx_description
1 polymer ?
#
loop_
_entity_poly.entity_id
_entity_poly.type
_entity_poly.pdbx_seq_one_letter_code
_entity_poly.pdbx_strand_id
1 'polypeptide(L)' 'VEGMSEKQISKEIKRLEKLMVDHAKNLEFEKAAQVRDQLHVLKQQAFGAPGADNVVSILGK' A
#
# COMPACT_ATOMS: atom_id res chain seq x y z
N VAL A 1 -20.97 -8.00 2.53
CA VAL A 1 -19.53 -7.91 2.79
C VAL A 1 -19.09 -6.52 2.42
N GLU A 2 -18.97 -5.63 3.40
CA GLU A 2 -18.54 -4.25 3.16
C GLU A 2 -17.05 -4.30 2.80
N GLY A 3 -16.74 -4.26 1.51
CA GLY A 3 -15.37 -4.12 1.05
C GLY A 3 -14.76 -2.89 1.71
N MET A 4 -13.55 -3.01 2.27
CA MET A 4 -12.85 -1.85 2.84
C MET A 4 -12.94 -0.70 1.85
N SER A 5 -13.52 0.42 2.30
CA SER A 5 -13.62 1.61 1.47
C SER A 5 -12.20 2.02 0.99
N GLU A 6 -12.07 2.54 -0.22
CA GLU A 6 -10.78 2.96 -0.81
C GLU A 6 -9.96 3.88 0.13
N LYS A 7 -10.67 4.67 0.95
CA LYS A 7 -10.07 5.49 2.02
C LYS A 7 -9.39 4.68 3.12
N GLN A 8 -9.96 3.53 3.51
CA GLN A 8 -9.37 2.63 4.50
C GLN A 8 -8.16 1.90 3.93
N ILE A 9 -8.24 1.45 2.69
CA ILE A 9 -7.10 0.81 2.02
C ILE A 9 -5.94 1.80 1.90
N SER A 10 -6.20 3.05 1.49
CA SER A 10 -5.19 4.09 1.39
C SER A 10 -4.49 4.37 2.74
N LYS A 11 -5.26 4.36 3.84
CA LYS A 11 -4.70 4.49 5.20
C LYS A 11 -3.83 3.29 5.59
N GLU A 12 -4.26 2.09 5.23
CA GLU A 12 -3.53 0.86 5.55
C GLU A 12 -2.22 0.75 4.75
N ILE A 13 -2.22 1.13 3.46
CA ILE A 13 -0.99 1.26 2.66
C ILE A 13 0.00 2.18 3.35
N LYS A 14 -0.44 3.38 3.76
CA LYS A 14 0.45 4.35 4.42
C LYS A 14 0.98 3.85 5.77
N ARG A 15 0.18 3.08 6.52
CA ARG A 15 0.58 2.44 7.77
C ARG A 15 1.66 1.38 7.52
N LEU A 16 1.44 0.50 6.55
CA LEU A 16 2.38 -0.56 6.17
C LEU A 16 3.68 0.01 5.61
N GLU A 17 3.65 1.07 4.79
CA GLU A 17 4.87 1.74 4.29
C GLU A 17 5.72 2.29 5.44
N LYS A 18 5.08 2.90 6.45
CA LYS A 18 5.79 3.37 7.64
C LYS A 18 6.43 2.22 8.43
N LEU A 19 5.70 1.12 8.60
CA LEU A 19 6.20 -0.10 9.25
C LEU A 19 7.38 -0.72 8.50
N MET A 20 7.31 -0.80 7.17
CA MET A 20 8.39 -1.30 6.33
C MET A 20 9.67 -0.48 6.52
N VAL A 21 9.56 0.86 6.50
CA VAL A 21 10.70 1.77 6.70
C VAL A 21 11.27 1.63 8.12
N ASP A 22 10.42 1.44 9.13
CA ASP A 22 10.86 1.22 10.50
C ASP A 22 11.66 -0.09 10.64
N HIS A 23 11.14 -1.20 10.09
CA HIS A 23 11.87 -2.47 10.05
C HIS A 23 13.18 -2.36 9.27
N ALA A 24 13.19 -1.66 8.14
CA ALA A 24 14.42 -1.43 7.38
C ALA A 24 15.46 -0.62 8.17
N LYS A 25 15.03 0.38 8.95
CA LYS A 25 15.91 1.15 9.84
C LYS A 25 16.46 0.31 10.99
N ASN A 26 15.67 -0.62 11.50
CA ASN A 26 16.07 -1.57 12.53
C ASN A 26 16.86 -2.78 11.97
N LEU A 27 17.22 -2.78 10.68
CA LEU A 27 17.91 -3.88 9.98
C LEU A 27 17.12 -5.20 9.97
N GLU A 28 15.80 -5.14 10.17
CA GLU A 28 14.87 -6.26 10.15
C GLU A 28 14.38 -6.53 8.71
N PHE A 29 15.29 -6.90 7.82
CA PHE A 29 15.01 -7.02 6.38
C PHE A 29 13.96 -8.09 6.04
N GLU A 30 13.92 -9.18 6.81
CA GLU A 30 12.90 -10.23 6.63
C GLU A 30 11.49 -9.69 6.87
N LYS A 31 11.29 -8.93 7.95
CA LYS A 31 10.00 -8.28 8.25
C LYS A 31 9.69 -7.19 7.24
N ALA A 32 10.68 -6.39 6.84
CA ALA A 32 10.49 -5.37 5.80
C ALA A 32 10.03 -6.00 4.47
N ALA A 33 10.60 -7.16 4.09
CA ALA A 33 10.19 -7.91 2.90
C ALA A 33 8.73 -8.40 3.01
N GLN A 34 8.34 -8.96 4.17
CA GLN A 34 6.96 -9.38 4.41
C GLN A 34 5.97 -8.22 4.28
N VAL A 35 6.29 -7.06 4.86
CA VAL A 35 5.42 -5.87 4.78
C VAL A 35 5.33 -5.34 3.34
N ARG A 36 6.41 -5.39 2.57
CA ARG A 36 6.40 -5.06 1.14
C ARG A 36 5.47 -5.97 0.34
N ASP A 37 5.51 -7.28 0.61
CA ASP A 37 4.66 -8.24 -0.10
C ASP A 37 3.18 -8.04 0.26
N GLN A 38 2.87 -7.72 1.52
CA GLN A 38 1.52 -7.33 1.95
C GLN A 38 1.05 -6.04 1.26
N LEU A 39 1.92 -5.03 1.16
CA LEU A 39 1.65 -3.79 0.41
C LEU A 39 1.32 -4.07 -1.06
N HIS A 40 2.03 -5.01 -1.67
CA HIS A 40 1.82 -5.38 -3.07
C HIS A 40 0.44 -6.01 -3.27
N VAL A 41 0.06 -6.97 -2.42
CA VAL A 41 -1.27 -7.61 -2.44
C VAL A 41 -2.36 -6.58 -2.20
N LEU A 42 -2.19 -5.69 -1.22
CA LEU A 42 -3.19 -4.67 -0.90
C LEU A 42 -3.38 -3.68 -2.06
N LYS A 43 -2.28 -3.26 -2.70
CA LYS A 43 -2.34 -2.38 -3.89
C LYS A 43 -3.03 -3.08 -5.07
N GLN A 44 -2.74 -4.35 -5.31
CA GLN A 44 -3.44 -5.13 -6.35
C GLN A 44 -4.93 -5.28 -6.08
N GLN A 45 -5.33 -5.52 -4.82
CA GLN A 45 -6.73 -5.63 -4.42
C GLN A 45 -7.47 -4.29 -4.49
N ALA A 46 -6.79 -3.20 -4.17
CA ALA A 46 -7.38 -1.86 -4.11
C ALA A 46 -7.54 -1.20 -5.47
N PHE A 47 -6.54 -1.35 -6.34
CA PHE A 47 -6.47 -0.63 -7.61
C PHE A 47 -6.71 -1.55 -8.82
N GLY A 48 -6.91 -2.85 -8.60
CA GLY A 48 -6.99 -3.83 -9.70
C GLY A 48 -5.71 -3.87 -10.54
N ALA A 49 -5.67 -4.71 -11.56
CA ALA A 49 -4.58 -4.72 -12.55
C ALA A 49 -4.28 -3.31 -13.12
N PRO A 50 -3.05 -3.03 -13.60
CA PRO A 50 -2.67 -1.70 -14.08
C PRO A 50 -3.62 -1.25 -15.20
N GLY A 51 -4.56 -0.36 -14.86
CA GLY A 51 -5.61 0.08 -15.80
C GLY A 51 -6.91 0.56 -15.16
N ALA A 52 -7.18 0.31 -13.88
CA ALA A 52 -8.39 0.81 -13.20
C ALA A 52 -8.06 1.93 -12.21
N ASP A 53 -7.87 3.13 -12.79
CA ASP A 53 -8.38 4.44 -12.36
C ASP A 53 -8.20 4.95 -10.91
N ASN A 54 -7.83 6.24 -10.81
CA ASN A 54 -7.82 7.14 -9.63
C ASN A 54 -6.51 7.43 -8.88
N VAL A 55 -5.35 7.47 -9.55
CA VAL A 55 -4.14 8.14 -8.99
C VAL A 55 -3.53 9.22 -9.89
N VAL A 56 -4.24 9.65 -10.94
CA VAL A 56 -3.81 10.75 -11.83
C VAL A 56 -4.82 11.91 -11.77
N SER A 57 -4.99 12.50 -10.58
CA SER A 57 -5.58 13.84 -10.43
C SER A 57 -4.64 14.82 -9.72
N ILE A 58 -3.35 14.49 -9.58
CA ILE A 58 -2.36 15.32 -8.86
C ILE A 58 -1.25 15.89 -9.75
N LEU A 59 -1.25 15.61 -11.07
CA LEU A 59 -0.27 16.20 -12.00
C LEU A 59 -0.93 16.90 -13.19
N GLY A 60 -1.85 17.85 -12.93
CA GLY A 60 -2.53 18.55 -14.00
C GLY A 60 -3.31 19.80 -13.62
N LYS A 61 -2.71 20.75 -12.90
CA LYS A 61 -2.71 22.20 -13.19
C LYS A 61 -1.93 22.98 -12.14
#